data_AF-A0AAD7ULQ1-F1
#
_entry.id   AF-A0AAD7ULQ1-F1
#
_cell.length_a   1.000
_cell.length_b   1.000
_cell.length_c   1.000
_cell.angle_alpha   90.00
_cell.angle_beta   90.00
_cell.angle_gamma   90.00
#
_symmetry.space_group_name_H-M   'P 1'
#
loop_
_entity.id
_entity.type
_entity.pdbx_description
1 polymer ?
#
loop_
_entity_poly.entity_id
_entity_poly.type
_entity_poly.pdbx_seq_one_letter_code
_entity_poly.pdbx_strand_id
1 'polypeptide(L)'
;MAVFWVAAAAVNAFQLPEYKFREQWYAACFERDVPKPPEPMSFSVFDEAVVLWRDGAGIRCVADRCPHRLAALSQGSVEPDGSLRCFYHGWAFDGDGKCVAIPQLPRDATIPKTACARPYPTSVREGIVWVWMGDELPHRSPPATADDLDENWNRFRVYDFPIDLPYDHSFLVENLADPAHIPISHDRTEGGGRREDAHPYEFKLEPLNLEGFRGGFRRATTGNDDETWVDVVFEAPGIVRYRGERGDSVTGTALHCMPLGKGKSRLLFRSYFSKKGPNRLFRILLSLKPHWLRHLNSCKVLEQDLGLITSQEDYLASPGARAMAHECLPLASSDAFVVAYRKWLDAVGETLPYAPVGWKTKPVAATDGVADHVSWLAHRVRTSRLDRHVKICQPTRDALARTRRVRDAAIAAAFCLLSTATLFDAWLVPATAVGAAMVAGISLRLERAFYRNFDRHKWRPY
;
A
#
# COMPACT_ATOMS: atom_id res chain seq x y z
N MET A 1 34.53 -3.52 -30.03
CA MET A 1 34.07 -2.13 -30.11
C MET A 1 32.73 -2.11 -30.84
N ALA A 2 31.64 -2.19 -30.09
CA ALA A 2 30.30 -1.88 -30.60
C ALA A 2 29.63 -1.04 -29.51
N VAL A 3 29.63 0.27 -29.74
CA VAL A 3 29.02 1.28 -28.88
C VAL A 3 27.52 1.24 -29.19
N PHE A 4 26.73 0.60 -28.34
CA PHE A 4 25.28 0.73 -28.39
C PHE A 4 24.90 2.10 -27.84
N TRP A 5 24.51 2.99 -28.73
CA TRP A 5 23.87 4.24 -28.39
C TRP A 5 22.48 3.92 -27.81
N VAL A 6 22.34 3.99 -26.49
CA VAL A 6 21.04 4.35 -25.91
C VAL A 6 20.82 5.80 -26.31
N ALA A 7 20.01 6.03 -27.34
CA ALA A 7 19.48 7.35 -27.59
C ALA A 7 18.66 7.70 -26.34
N ALA A 8 19.26 8.47 -25.43
CA ALA A 8 18.52 9.23 -24.45
C ALA A 8 17.59 10.10 -25.27
N ALA A 9 16.33 9.69 -25.40
CA ALA A 9 15.29 10.58 -25.86
C ALA A 9 15.32 11.75 -24.89
N ALA A 10 15.93 12.85 -25.33
CA ALA A 10 15.80 14.11 -24.66
C ALA A 10 14.29 14.33 -24.58
N VAL A 11 13.77 14.49 -23.37
CA VAL A 11 12.50 15.18 -23.19
C VAL A 11 12.77 16.55 -23.78
N ASN A 12 12.40 16.75 -25.04
CA ASN A 12 12.42 18.07 -25.62
C ASN A 12 11.57 18.91 -24.69
N ALA A 13 12.16 19.99 -24.18
CA ALA A 13 11.51 21.01 -23.37
C ALA A 13 10.47 21.80 -24.18
N PHE A 14 9.68 21.13 -25.02
CA PHE A 14 8.35 21.60 -25.34
C PHE A 14 7.62 21.67 -24.00
N GLN A 15 7.08 22.85 -23.69
CA GLN A 15 6.24 23.12 -22.53
C GLN A 15 5.20 22.02 -22.38
N LEU A 16 5.53 20.97 -21.63
CA LEU A 16 4.54 20.00 -21.23
C LEU A 16 3.59 20.77 -20.32
N PRO A 17 2.26 20.71 -20.56
CA PRO A 17 1.32 21.33 -19.65
C PRO A 17 1.60 20.84 -18.23
N GLU A 18 1.48 21.76 -17.27
CA GLU A 18 1.71 21.49 -15.85
C GLU A 18 0.97 20.22 -15.42
N TYR A 19 1.70 19.23 -14.88
CA TYR A 19 1.07 18.02 -14.39
C TYR A 19 0.38 18.32 -13.06
N LYS A 20 -0.94 18.14 -12.99
CA LYS A 20 -1.69 18.40 -11.77
C LYS A 20 -1.78 17.14 -10.91
N PHE A 21 -0.93 16.99 -9.90
CA PHE A 21 -0.98 15.84 -8.99
C PHE A 21 -2.30 15.72 -8.23
N ARG A 22 -2.95 16.85 -7.89
CA ARG A 22 -4.23 16.80 -7.17
C ARG A 22 -5.38 16.30 -8.04
N GLU A 23 -5.41 16.66 -9.32
CA GLU A 23 -6.45 16.23 -10.27
C GLU A 23 -6.17 14.83 -10.82
N GLN A 24 -5.99 13.86 -9.92
CA GLN A 24 -5.68 12.46 -10.23
C GLN A 24 -6.53 11.51 -9.38
N TRP A 25 -6.69 10.29 -9.88
CA TRP A 25 -7.27 9.18 -9.11
C TRP A 25 -6.19 8.48 -8.29
N TYR A 26 -6.43 8.34 -7.00
CA TYR A 26 -5.57 7.61 -6.07
C TYR A 26 -6.24 6.34 -5.58
N ALA A 27 -5.54 5.21 -5.72
CA ALA A 27 -6.01 3.92 -5.25
C ALA A 27 -5.90 3.84 -3.71
N ALA A 28 -7.00 4.10 -3.02
CA ALA A 28 -7.01 4.33 -1.57
C ALA A 28 -6.92 3.02 -0.76
N CYS A 29 -7.73 2.04 -1.14
CA CYS A 29 -7.79 0.72 -0.51
C CYS A 29 -8.49 -0.30 -1.42
N PHE A 30 -8.43 -1.58 -1.08
CA PHE A 30 -9.34 -2.55 -1.70
C PHE A 30 -10.73 -2.39 -1.11
N GLU A 31 -11.76 -2.55 -1.95
CA GLU A 31 -13.16 -2.40 -1.55
C GLU A 31 -13.52 -3.30 -0.35
N ARG A 32 -13.01 -4.53 -0.34
CA ARG A 32 -13.20 -5.49 0.75
C ARG A 32 -12.61 -5.02 2.08
N ASP A 33 -11.73 -4.02 2.08
CA ASP A 33 -11.05 -3.56 3.29
C ASP A 33 -11.80 -2.40 3.97
N VAL A 34 -12.74 -1.77 3.25
CA VAL A 34 -13.66 -0.74 3.77
C VAL A 34 -14.60 -1.37 4.81
N PRO A 35 -14.57 -0.91 6.08
CA PRO A 35 -15.36 -1.49 7.14
C PRO A 35 -16.86 -1.42 6.84
N LYS A 36 -17.61 -2.32 7.49
CA LYS A 36 -19.07 -2.25 7.50
C LYS A 36 -19.50 -1.19 8.55
N PRO A 37 -20.65 -0.53 8.37
CA PRO A 37 -21.24 0.30 9.43
C PRO A 37 -21.28 -0.46 10.76
N PRO A 38 -21.08 0.23 11.89
CA PRO A 38 -21.02 1.69 12.05
C PRO A 38 -19.62 2.30 11.85
N GLU A 39 -18.60 1.52 11.49
CA GLU A 39 -17.20 1.98 11.48
C GLU A 39 -16.84 2.73 10.18
N PRO A 40 -16.34 3.97 10.24
CA PRO A 40 -15.68 4.62 9.10
C PRO A 40 -14.18 4.25 9.02
N MET A 41 -13.52 4.62 7.93
CA MET A 41 -12.09 4.41 7.70
C MET A 41 -11.39 5.74 7.41
N SER A 42 -10.31 6.05 8.14
CA SER A 42 -9.48 7.25 7.88
C SER A 42 -8.17 6.89 7.20
N PHE A 43 -7.69 7.78 6.34
CA PHE A 43 -6.33 7.81 5.80
C PHE A 43 -6.05 9.24 5.32
N SER A 44 -4.88 9.47 4.73
CA SER A 44 -4.51 10.76 4.17
C SER A 44 -4.05 10.62 2.73
N VAL A 45 -4.18 11.68 1.95
CA VAL A 45 -3.48 11.83 0.67
C VAL A 45 -2.79 13.18 0.68
N PHE A 46 -1.46 13.22 0.47
CA PHE A 46 -0.67 14.45 0.63
C PHE A 46 -0.84 15.15 2.00
N ASP A 47 -0.83 14.37 3.09
CA ASP A 47 -1.08 14.85 4.46
C ASP A 47 -2.49 15.44 4.71
N GLU A 48 -3.38 15.40 3.71
CA GLU A 48 -4.78 15.80 3.84
C GLU A 48 -5.61 14.59 4.30
N ALA A 49 -6.12 14.66 5.53
CA ALA A 49 -6.91 13.58 6.12
C ALA A 49 -8.31 13.49 5.47
N VAL A 50 -8.68 12.28 5.07
CA VAL A 50 -9.97 11.94 4.46
C VAL A 50 -10.60 10.73 5.13
N VAL A 51 -11.93 10.68 5.12
CA VAL A 51 -12.71 9.60 5.73
C VAL A 51 -13.57 8.92 4.67
N LEU A 52 -13.45 7.60 4.58
CA LEU A 52 -14.28 6.71 3.76
C LEU A 52 -15.31 6.00 4.62
N TRP A 53 -16.53 5.84 4.09
CA TRP A 53 -17.53 4.96 4.68
C TRP A 53 -18.51 4.42 3.64
N ARG A 54 -19.32 3.44 4.05
CA ARG A 54 -20.42 2.89 3.24
C ARG A 54 -21.72 3.58 3.64
N ASP A 55 -22.37 4.29 2.71
CA ASP A 55 -23.66 4.96 2.95
C ASP A 55 -24.88 4.07 2.66
N GLY A 56 -24.65 2.80 2.32
CA GLY A 56 -25.68 1.85 1.90
C GLY A 56 -25.94 1.83 0.39
N ALA A 57 -25.66 2.92 -0.33
CA ALA A 57 -25.74 2.98 -1.80
C ALA A 57 -24.37 2.76 -2.47
N GLY A 58 -23.29 3.14 -1.78
CA GLY A 58 -21.92 3.06 -2.28
C GLY A 58 -20.90 3.38 -1.21
N ILE A 59 -19.69 3.74 -1.66
CA ILE A 59 -18.60 4.20 -0.81
C ILE A 59 -18.48 5.71 -1.00
N ARG A 60 -18.35 6.46 0.09
CA ARG A 60 -18.28 7.92 0.10
C ARG A 60 -17.00 8.38 0.76
N CYS A 61 -16.46 9.51 0.30
CA CYS A 61 -15.26 10.12 0.83
C CYS A 61 -15.48 11.60 1.09
N VAL A 62 -15.13 12.07 2.30
CA VAL A 62 -15.10 13.50 2.62
C VAL A 62 -13.81 13.83 3.36
N ALA A 63 -13.50 15.12 3.50
CA ALA A 63 -12.43 15.57 4.38
C ALA A 63 -12.69 15.09 5.81
N ASP A 64 -11.68 14.52 6.47
CA ASP A 64 -11.79 13.99 7.82
C ASP A 64 -11.74 15.12 8.88
N ARG A 65 -12.63 16.10 8.72
CA ARG A 65 -12.66 17.33 9.49
C ARG A 65 -14.07 17.90 9.49
N CYS A 66 -14.69 17.87 10.65
CA CYS A 66 -16.02 18.45 10.85
C CYS A 66 -15.95 19.98 10.69
N PRO A 67 -16.76 20.60 9.81
CA PRO A 67 -16.75 22.05 9.61
C PRO A 67 -17.19 22.85 10.85
N HIS A 68 -17.80 22.20 11.85
CA HIS A 68 -18.22 22.85 13.08
C HIS A 68 -17.03 23.26 13.95
N ARG A 69 -16.17 22.30 14.35
CA ARG A 69 -15.02 22.52 15.26
C ARG A 69 -13.83 21.59 14.99
N LEU A 70 -13.63 21.23 13.72
CA LEU A 70 -12.47 20.50 13.22
C LEU A 70 -12.24 19.09 13.77
N ALA A 71 -13.19 18.53 14.54
CA ALA A 71 -13.13 17.15 14.99
C ALA A 71 -13.04 16.18 13.80
N ALA A 72 -12.22 15.15 13.92
CA ALA A 72 -12.12 14.09 12.92
C ALA A 72 -13.48 13.36 12.81
N LEU A 73 -14.04 13.33 11.59
CA LEU A 73 -15.30 12.66 11.31
C LEU A 73 -15.16 11.14 11.39
N SER A 74 -13.96 10.62 11.17
CA SER A 74 -13.60 9.21 11.32
C SER A 74 -13.64 8.68 12.75
N GLN A 75 -13.70 9.55 13.76
CA GLN A 75 -13.97 9.14 15.14
C GLN A 75 -15.47 8.98 15.41
N GLY A 76 -16.31 9.32 14.41
CA GLY A 76 -17.75 9.18 14.43
C GLY A 76 -18.27 7.78 14.12
N SER A 77 -19.54 7.73 13.76
CA SER A 77 -20.25 6.50 13.38
C SER A 77 -21.08 6.69 12.13
N VAL A 78 -21.16 5.66 11.30
CA VAL A 78 -22.13 5.58 10.21
C VAL A 78 -23.48 5.19 10.80
N GLU A 79 -24.47 6.03 10.56
CA GLU A 79 -25.84 5.85 11.03
C GLU A 79 -26.63 4.88 10.12
N PRO A 80 -27.77 4.32 10.59
CA PRO A 80 -28.58 3.41 9.80
C PRO A 80 -29.10 3.98 8.47
N ASP A 81 -29.20 5.30 8.36
CA ASP A 81 -29.60 6.02 7.14
C ASP A 81 -28.43 6.26 6.16
N GLY A 82 -27.22 5.80 6.50
CA GLY A 82 -26.02 5.95 5.68
C GLY A 82 -25.23 7.23 5.93
N SER A 83 -25.73 8.16 6.76
CA SER A 83 -25.01 9.38 7.10
C SER A 83 -23.85 9.14 8.06
N LEU A 84 -22.78 9.95 7.97
CA LEU A 84 -21.65 9.92 8.89
C LEU A 84 -21.88 10.94 10.01
N ARG A 85 -22.07 10.47 11.24
CA ARG A 85 -22.25 11.30 12.43
C ARG A 85 -20.94 11.59 13.13
N CYS A 86 -20.62 12.87 13.27
CA CYS A 86 -19.48 13.32 14.07
C CYS A 86 -19.67 12.99 15.56
N PHE A 87 -18.68 12.34 16.17
CA PHE A 87 -18.71 11.98 17.60
C PHE A 87 -18.80 13.20 18.54
N TYR A 88 -18.27 14.36 18.13
CA TYR A 88 -18.15 15.49 19.05
C TYR A 88 -19.50 16.12 19.40
N HIS A 89 -20.26 16.58 18.41
CA HIS A 89 -21.55 17.25 18.62
C HIS A 89 -22.72 16.60 17.87
N GLY A 90 -22.49 15.44 17.23
CA GLY A 90 -23.54 14.68 16.56
C GLY A 90 -24.02 15.27 15.23
N TRP A 91 -23.29 16.22 14.63
CA TRP A 91 -23.59 16.68 13.27
C TRP A 91 -23.43 15.51 12.30
N ALA A 92 -24.44 15.26 11.48
CA ALA A 92 -24.45 14.17 10.50
C ALA A 92 -24.30 14.72 9.08
N PHE A 93 -23.54 14.00 8.25
CA PHE A 93 -23.23 14.38 6.87
C PHE A 93 -23.61 13.24 5.91
N ASP A 94 -24.20 13.58 4.78
CA ASP A 94 -24.47 12.61 3.71
C ASP A 94 -23.22 12.33 2.85
N GLY A 95 -23.39 11.48 1.83
CA GLY A 95 -22.32 11.08 0.92
C GLY A 95 -21.74 12.20 0.04
N ASP A 96 -22.46 13.31 -0.10
CA ASP A 96 -22.01 14.50 -0.83
C ASP A 96 -21.41 15.55 0.12
N GLY A 97 -21.25 15.19 1.40
CA GLY A 97 -20.66 16.03 2.44
C GLY A 97 -21.63 17.08 3.00
N LYS A 98 -22.89 17.11 2.59
CA LYS A 98 -23.87 18.06 3.10
C LYS A 98 -24.31 17.65 4.50
N CYS A 99 -24.38 18.62 5.42
CA CYS A 99 -24.94 18.35 6.74
C CYS A 99 -26.45 18.10 6.64
N VAL A 100 -26.89 16.95 7.12
CA VAL A 100 -28.29 16.49 7.09
C VAL A 100 -28.95 16.53 8.46
N ALA A 101 -28.18 16.60 9.55
CA ALA A 101 -28.72 16.74 10.90
C ALA A 101 -27.77 17.49 11.82
N ILE A 102 -28.33 18.42 12.62
CA ILE A 102 -27.64 19.11 13.70
C ILE A 102 -28.49 18.96 14.96
N PRO A 103 -28.09 18.13 15.95
CA PRO A 103 -28.93 17.86 17.12
C PRO A 103 -29.25 19.10 17.96
N GLN A 104 -28.39 20.11 17.94
CA GLN A 104 -28.55 21.36 18.70
C GLN A 104 -29.37 22.42 17.97
N LEU A 105 -29.78 22.16 16.72
CA LEU A 105 -30.58 23.08 15.94
C LEU A 105 -32.07 22.84 16.24
N PRO A 106 -32.90 23.88 16.48
CA PRO A 106 -34.34 23.73 16.61
C PRO A 106 -34.94 22.98 15.40
N ARG A 107 -35.99 22.18 15.62
CA ARG A 107 -36.56 21.30 14.59
C ARG A 107 -37.08 22.03 13.34
N ASP A 108 -37.49 23.28 13.51
CA ASP A 108 -38.01 24.18 12.50
C ASP A 108 -36.94 25.10 11.88
N ALA A 109 -35.73 25.10 12.43
CA ALA A 109 -34.64 25.91 11.92
C ALA A 109 -33.93 25.23 10.73
N THR A 110 -33.48 26.06 9.79
CA THR A 110 -32.81 25.60 8.57
C THR A 110 -31.32 25.35 8.84
N ILE A 111 -30.81 24.19 8.41
CA ILE A 111 -29.36 23.91 8.45
C ILE A 111 -28.63 24.90 7.52
N PRO A 112 -27.59 25.61 8.01
CA PRO A 112 -26.83 26.53 7.17
C PRO A 112 -26.24 25.84 5.95
N LYS A 113 -26.33 26.46 4.76
CA LYS A 113 -25.77 25.91 3.51
C LYS A 113 -24.24 25.73 3.54
N THR A 114 -23.56 26.43 4.44
CA THR A 114 -22.11 26.33 4.66
C THR A 114 -21.72 25.19 5.60
N ALA A 115 -22.69 24.50 6.22
CA ALA A 115 -22.46 23.31 7.02
C ALA A 115 -22.18 22.10 6.10
N CYS A 116 -21.05 22.12 5.40
CA CYS A 116 -20.64 21.06 4.49
C CYS A 116 -19.22 20.60 4.81
N ALA A 117 -19.03 19.29 4.90
CA ALA A 117 -17.72 18.69 4.76
C ALA A 117 -17.36 18.66 3.27
N ARG A 118 -16.09 18.86 2.94
CA ARG A 118 -15.63 18.79 1.55
C ARG A 118 -15.74 17.34 1.05
N PRO A 119 -16.52 17.05 0.00
CA PRO A 119 -16.55 15.71 -0.60
C PRO A 119 -15.36 15.49 -1.53
N TYR A 120 -14.95 14.22 -1.68
CA TYR A 120 -14.03 13.77 -2.72
C TYR A 120 -14.74 12.70 -3.56
N PRO A 121 -14.78 12.86 -4.90
CA PRO A 121 -15.36 11.84 -5.78
C PRO A 121 -14.69 10.48 -5.56
N THR A 122 -15.52 9.44 -5.52
CA THR A 122 -15.09 8.05 -5.33
C THR A 122 -15.55 7.19 -6.49
N SER A 123 -14.73 6.22 -6.87
CA SER A 123 -15.10 5.20 -7.86
C SER A 123 -14.57 3.84 -7.43
N VAL A 124 -15.37 2.79 -7.62
CA VAL A 124 -14.91 1.41 -7.42
C VAL A 124 -14.62 0.80 -8.78
N ARG A 125 -13.37 0.40 -9.01
CA ARG A 125 -12.94 -0.28 -10.24
C ARG A 125 -12.05 -1.46 -9.88
N GLU A 126 -12.34 -2.64 -10.43
CA GLU A 126 -11.62 -3.90 -10.16
C GLU A 126 -11.48 -4.21 -8.65
N GLY A 127 -12.49 -3.88 -7.84
CA GLY A 127 -12.46 -4.05 -6.39
C GLY A 127 -11.44 -3.17 -5.65
N ILE A 128 -10.96 -2.09 -6.28
CA ILE A 128 -10.17 -1.01 -5.69
C ILE A 128 -11.07 0.22 -5.55
N VAL A 129 -11.01 0.87 -4.39
CA VAL A 129 -11.63 2.19 -4.16
C VAL A 129 -10.65 3.26 -4.58
N TRP A 130 -11.07 4.07 -5.54
CA TRP A 130 -10.33 5.21 -6.04
C TRP A 130 -10.93 6.50 -5.49
N VAL A 131 -10.07 7.43 -5.10
CA VAL A 131 -10.46 8.76 -4.62
C VAL A 131 -9.82 9.82 -5.48
N TRP A 132 -10.62 10.77 -5.95
CA TRP A 132 -10.16 11.92 -6.71
C TRP A 132 -9.85 13.08 -5.77
N MET A 133 -8.62 13.60 -5.81
CA MET A 133 -8.15 14.65 -4.88
C MET A 133 -8.25 16.08 -5.43
N GLY A 134 -8.78 16.23 -6.65
CA GLY A 134 -8.92 17.51 -7.33
C GLY A 134 -10.11 18.31 -6.81
N ASP A 135 -10.07 19.62 -7.01
CA ASP A 135 -11.20 20.51 -6.71
C ASP A 135 -12.29 20.42 -7.78
N GLU A 136 -11.89 20.20 -9.03
CA GLU A 136 -12.81 19.97 -10.15
C GLU A 136 -13.32 18.53 -10.19
N LEU A 137 -14.46 18.33 -10.85
CA LEU A 137 -14.99 16.98 -11.08
C LEU A 137 -14.01 16.14 -11.91
N PRO A 138 -13.96 14.81 -11.70
CA PRO A 138 -13.06 13.96 -12.46
C PRO A 138 -13.37 14.02 -13.95
N HIS A 139 -12.37 14.34 -14.77
CA HIS A 139 -12.49 14.40 -16.23
C HIS A 139 -12.07 13.10 -16.92
N ARG A 140 -11.72 12.07 -16.15
CA ARG A 140 -11.33 10.73 -16.62
C ARG A 140 -11.77 9.67 -15.63
N SER A 141 -11.87 8.43 -16.09
CA SER A 141 -12.08 7.27 -15.21
C SER A 141 -10.79 6.91 -14.46
N PRO A 142 -10.88 6.22 -13.31
CA PRO A 142 -9.70 5.64 -12.68
C PRO A 142 -8.97 4.67 -13.62
N PRO A 143 -7.63 4.60 -13.58
CA PRO A 143 -6.85 3.66 -14.38
C PRO A 143 -7.27 2.19 -14.20
N ALA A 144 -7.10 1.39 -15.25
CA ALA A 144 -7.25 -0.07 -15.17
C ALA A 144 -5.97 -0.69 -14.61
N THR A 145 -6.10 -1.74 -13.80
CA THR A 145 -4.96 -2.56 -13.35
C THR A 145 -4.30 -3.24 -14.55
N ALA A 146 -5.10 -3.74 -15.50
CA ALA A 146 -4.63 -4.19 -16.80
C ALA A 146 -5.70 -3.97 -17.85
N ASP A 147 -5.27 -3.77 -19.09
CA ASP A 147 -6.16 -3.39 -20.19
C ASP A 147 -7.26 -4.43 -20.46
N ASP A 148 -7.04 -5.71 -20.10
CA ASP A 148 -7.96 -6.84 -20.30
C ASP A 148 -8.54 -7.44 -19.00
N LEU A 149 -8.20 -6.89 -17.83
CA LEU A 149 -8.59 -7.46 -16.52
C LEU A 149 -10.10 -7.31 -16.26
N ASP A 150 -10.68 -6.16 -16.58
CA ASP A 150 -12.12 -5.90 -16.44
C ASP A 150 -12.95 -6.83 -17.33
N GLU A 151 -12.57 -6.97 -18.60
CA GLU A 151 -13.29 -7.79 -19.59
C GLU A 151 -13.17 -9.30 -19.32
N ASN A 152 -12.07 -9.71 -18.68
CA ASN A 152 -11.74 -11.12 -18.46
C ASN A 152 -11.50 -11.45 -16.98
N TRP A 153 -12.17 -10.76 -16.05
CA TRP A 153 -11.97 -10.97 -14.60
C TRP A 153 -12.05 -12.45 -14.20
N ASN A 154 -13.01 -13.18 -14.79
CA ASN A 154 -13.22 -14.61 -14.56
C ASN A 154 -12.12 -15.51 -15.15
N ARG A 155 -11.21 -14.99 -15.97
CA ARG A 155 -10.06 -15.71 -16.54
C ARG A 155 -8.82 -15.60 -15.67
N PHE A 156 -8.77 -14.64 -14.74
CA PHE A 156 -7.62 -14.39 -13.88
C PHE A 156 -7.86 -14.88 -12.44
N ARG A 157 -6.78 -15.23 -11.77
CA ARG A 157 -6.73 -15.29 -10.31
C ARG A 157 -5.94 -14.09 -9.85
N VAL A 158 -6.49 -13.39 -8.86
CA VAL A 158 -5.92 -12.15 -8.33
C VAL A 158 -5.44 -12.39 -6.90
N TYR A 159 -4.31 -11.78 -6.57
CA TYR A 159 -3.74 -11.73 -5.25
C TYR A 159 -3.43 -10.29 -4.89
N ASP A 160 -4.09 -9.81 -3.84
CA ASP A 160 -4.10 -8.40 -3.45
C ASP A 160 -3.56 -8.23 -2.04
N PHE A 161 -2.75 -7.21 -1.80
CA PHE A 161 -2.15 -6.94 -0.50
C PHE A 161 -1.86 -5.43 -0.33
N PRO A 162 -2.45 -4.76 0.69
CA PRO A 162 -2.14 -3.37 1.00
C PRO A 162 -1.00 -3.25 2.02
N ILE A 163 -0.15 -2.23 1.96
CA ILE A 163 0.81 -1.91 3.04
C ILE A 163 1.15 -0.42 3.06
N ASP A 164 1.21 0.17 4.25
CA ASP A 164 1.75 1.51 4.47
C ASP A 164 3.25 1.42 4.70
N LEU A 165 4.00 2.34 4.10
CA LEU A 165 5.45 2.38 4.12
C LEU A 165 5.91 3.76 4.64
N PRO A 166 6.92 3.81 5.53
CA PRO A 166 7.34 5.05 6.19
C PRO A 166 8.41 5.78 5.38
N TYR A 167 8.19 5.89 4.07
CA TYR A 167 9.03 6.66 3.15
C TYR A 167 8.19 7.23 2.02
N ASP A 168 8.76 8.22 1.34
CA ASP A 168 8.07 9.00 0.33
C ASP A 168 7.58 8.16 -0.84
N HIS A 169 6.41 8.55 -1.36
CA HIS A 169 5.82 7.94 -2.56
C HIS A 169 6.80 7.88 -3.73
N SER A 170 7.66 8.89 -3.90
CA SER A 170 8.63 8.89 -5.00
C SER A 170 9.67 7.78 -4.86
N PHE A 171 10.15 7.53 -3.65
CA PHE A 171 11.10 6.45 -3.39
C PHE A 171 10.44 5.07 -3.51
N LEU A 172 9.14 4.98 -3.18
CA LEU A 172 8.36 3.77 -3.41
C LEU A 172 8.26 3.43 -4.90
N VAL A 173 7.88 4.39 -5.75
CA VAL A 173 7.79 4.15 -7.20
C VAL A 173 9.15 3.75 -7.78
N GLU A 174 10.23 4.41 -7.37
CA GLU A 174 11.59 4.06 -7.79
C GLU A 174 11.97 2.64 -7.39
N ASN A 175 11.81 2.28 -6.11
CA ASN A 175 12.11 0.95 -5.61
C ASN A 175 11.34 -0.12 -6.36
N LEU A 176 10.07 0.14 -6.68
CA LEU A 176 9.22 -0.80 -7.41
C LEU A 176 9.45 -0.83 -8.92
N ALA A 177 10.14 0.15 -9.50
CA ALA A 177 10.52 0.19 -10.91
C ALA A 177 11.89 -0.46 -11.18
N ASP A 178 12.65 -0.79 -10.14
CA ASP A 178 13.98 -1.40 -10.24
C ASP A 178 13.92 -2.94 -10.19
N PRO A 179 14.12 -3.65 -11.32
CA PRO A 179 14.18 -5.11 -11.30
C PRO A 179 15.51 -5.67 -10.76
N ALA A 180 16.57 -4.85 -10.64
CA ALA A 180 17.91 -5.33 -10.38
C ALA A 180 18.17 -5.71 -8.92
N HIS A 181 17.57 -5.02 -7.97
CA HIS A 181 17.70 -5.38 -6.56
C HIS A 181 16.97 -6.68 -6.19
N ILE A 182 15.96 -7.11 -6.96
CA ILE A 182 15.07 -8.24 -6.59
C ILE A 182 15.83 -9.51 -6.18
N PRO A 183 16.75 -10.07 -6.99
CA PRO A 183 17.52 -11.26 -6.58
C PRO A 183 18.50 -10.99 -5.43
N ILE A 184 18.89 -9.73 -5.19
CA ILE A 184 19.89 -9.34 -4.21
C ILE A 184 19.26 -9.08 -2.83
N SER A 185 18.29 -8.16 -2.75
CA SER A 185 17.63 -7.74 -1.50
C SER A 185 16.67 -8.81 -0.97
N HIS A 186 16.07 -9.60 -1.86
CA HIS A 186 15.08 -10.63 -1.52
C HIS A 186 15.62 -12.05 -1.66
N ASP A 187 16.91 -12.25 -1.38
CA ASP A 187 17.57 -13.56 -1.48
C ASP A 187 16.81 -14.63 -0.70
N ARG A 188 16.47 -15.73 -1.38
CA ARG A 188 15.78 -16.93 -0.84
C ARG A 188 14.45 -16.61 -0.14
N THR A 189 13.80 -15.52 -0.51
CA THR A 189 12.46 -15.16 -0.06
C THR A 189 11.44 -15.57 -1.12
N GLU A 190 10.32 -16.19 -0.72
CA GLU A 190 9.26 -16.59 -1.67
C GLU A 190 8.77 -15.32 -2.40
N GLY A 191 8.73 -15.32 -3.74
CA GLY A 191 8.42 -14.13 -4.54
C GLY A 191 9.59 -13.17 -4.82
N GLY A 192 10.77 -13.43 -4.24
CA GLY A 192 12.03 -12.77 -4.61
C GLY A 192 12.83 -13.61 -5.61
N GLY A 193 14.16 -13.63 -5.44
CA GLY A 193 15.08 -14.44 -6.25
C GLY A 193 16.19 -15.08 -5.42
N ARG A 194 17.19 -15.64 -6.09
CA ARG A 194 18.47 -15.99 -5.45
C ARG A 194 19.52 -14.99 -5.87
N ARG A 195 20.43 -14.63 -4.96
CA ARG A 195 21.51 -13.67 -5.25
C ARG A 195 22.41 -14.13 -6.40
N GLU A 196 22.59 -15.43 -6.55
CA GLU A 196 23.31 -16.06 -7.67
C GLU A 196 22.60 -15.93 -9.03
N ASP A 197 21.31 -15.59 -9.05
CA ASP A 197 20.56 -15.35 -10.28
C ASP A 197 20.74 -13.91 -10.78
N ALA A 198 21.47 -13.03 -10.09
CA ALA A 198 21.70 -11.65 -10.52
C ALA A 198 22.52 -11.57 -11.82
N HIS A 199 22.14 -10.66 -12.72
CA HIS A 199 22.69 -10.56 -14.07
C HIS A 199 22.45 -9.16 -14.65
N PRO A 200 23.21 -8.73 -15.68
CA PRO A 200 22.90 -7.51 -16.41
C PRO A 200 21.60 -7.63 -17.20
N TYR A 201 20.82 -6.55 -17.26
CA TYR A 201 19.59 -6.48 -18.05
C TYR A 201 19.78 -5.68 -19.34
N GLU A 202 18.95 -6.02 -20.34
CA GLU A 202 18.68 -5.17 -21.49
C GLU A 202 17.36 -4.42 -21.25
N PHE A 203 17.34 -3.11 -21.54
CA PHE A 203 16.14 -2.28 -21.39
C PHE A 203 15.71 -1.69 -22.73
N LYS A 204 14.39 -1.59 -22.90
CA LYS A 204 13.75 -0.76 -23.91
C LYS A 204 12.91 0.28 -23.19
N LEU A 205 12.99 1.53 -23.63
CA LEU A 205 12.23 2.63 -23.07
C LEU A 205 11.65 3.45 -24.21
N GLU A 206 10.34 3.66 -24.18
CA GLU A 206 9.66 4.62 -25.04
C GLU A 206 9.90 6.06 -24.53
N PRO A 207 9.72 7.08 -25.39
CA PRO A 207 9.83 8.47 -24.94
C PRO A 207 8.93 8.77 -23.74
N LEU A 208 9.49 9.46 -22.75
CA LEU A 208 8.76 9.95 -21.57
C LEU A 208 7.64 10.91 -22.01
N ASN A 209 6.49 10.83 -21.35
CA ASN A 209 5.41 11.81 -21.51
C ASN A 209 4.86 12.22 -20.14
N LEU A 210 3.83 13.10 -20.12
CA LEU A 210 3.22 13.57 -18.87
C LEU A 210 2.62 12.47 -18.02
N GLU A 211 2.11 11.41 -18.65
CA GLU A 211 1.47 10.28 -17.99
C GLU A 211 2.48 9.22 -17.54
N GLY A 212 3.79 9.40 -17.79
CA GLY A 212 4.85 8.51 -17.33
C GLY A 212 5.67 7.91 -18.47
N PHE A 213 5.92 6.61 -18.42
CA PHE A 213 6.72 5.90 -19.43
C PHE A 213 6.30 4.45 -19.62
N ARG A 214 6.64 3.92 -20.80
CA ARG A 214 6.50 2.51 -21.15
C ARG A 214 7.83 1.96 -21.58
N GLY A 215 8.03 0.67 -21.38
CA GLY A 215 9.26 0.00 -21.74
C GLY A 215 9.17 -1.50 -21.50
N GLY A 216 10.32 -2.14 -21.52
CA GLY A 216 10.44 -3.53 -21.11
C GLY A 216 11.87 -3.88 -20.78
N PHE A 217 12.05 -5.00 -20.10
CA PHE A 217 13.37 -5.54 -19.78
C PHE A 217 13.43 -7.05 -20.01
N ARG A 218 14.63 -7.55 -20.24
CA ARG A 218 14.97 -8.99 -20.25
C ARG A 218 16.39 -9.19 -19.75
N ARG A 219 16.79 -10.43 -19.44
CA ARG A 219 18.19 -10.69 -19.08
C ARG A 219 19.05 -10.42 -20.31
N ALA A 220 20.20 -9.78 -20.13
CA ALA A 220 21.13 -9.60 -21.23
C ALA A 220 21.65 -10.98 -21.65
N THR A 221 21.47 -11.32 -22.92
CA THR A 221 21.81 -12.66 -23.40
C THR A 221 23.26 -12.69 -23.89
N THR A 222 23.97 -13.80 -23.67
CA THR A 222 25.27 -14.06 -24.31
C THR A 222 25.10 -14.71 -25.71
N GLY A 223 23.95 -14.51 -26.36
CA GLY A 223 23.67 -15.02 -27.72
C GLY A 223 22.46 -15.93 -27.88
N ASN A 224 21.46 -15.87 -27.00
CA ASN A 224 20.22 -16.65 -27.16
C ASN A 224 18.98 -15.75 -27.07
N ASP A 225 18.41 -15.37 -28.21
CA ASP A 225 17.33 -14.37 -28.32
C ASP A 225 15.94 -14.83 -27.82
N ASP A 226 15.82 -16.06 -27.33
CA ASP A 226 14.57 -16.69 -26.89
C ASP A 226 14.00 -16.16 -25.57
N GLU A 227 14.69 -15.22 -24.90
CA GLU A 227 14.16 -14.62 -23.67
C GLU A 227 13.02 -13.63 -23.94
N THR A 228 11.91 -13.87 -23.27
CA THR A 228 10.71 -13.05 -23.37
C THR A 228 10.87 -11.74 -22.60
N TRP A 229 10.53 -10.65 -23.26
CA TRP A 229 10.48 -9.32 -22.65
C TRP A 229 9.39 -9.27 -21.57
N VAL A 230 9.69 -8.62 -20.46
CA VAL A 230 8.71 -8.20 -19.46
C VAL A 230 8.39 -6.74 -19.72
N ASP A 231 7.13 -6.46 -20.05
CA ASP A 231 6.65 -5.10 -20.26
C ASP A 231 6.53 -4.39 -18.93
N VAL A 232 6.97 -3.13 -18.90
CA VAL A 232 6.92 -2.25 -17.74
C VAL A 232 6.26 -0.94 -18.13
N VAL A 233 5.25 -0.55 -17.36
CA VAL A 233 4.56 0.74 -17.52
C VAL A 233 4.57 1.46 -16.19
N PHE A 234 5.15 2.66 -16.17
CA PHE A 234 4.88 3.64 -15.13
C PHE A 234 3.79 4.58 -15.63
N GLU A 235 2.66 4.58 -14.95
CA GLU A 235 1.54 5.49 -15.17
C GLU A 235 1.40 6.43 -13.97
N ALA A 236 1.49 7.72 -14.26
CA ALA A 236 1.42 8.77 -13.27
C ALA A 236 0.03 8.81 -12.60
N PRO A 237 -0.06 9.20 -11.31
CA PRO A 237 1.06 9.68 -10.49
C PRO A 237 1.87 8.57 -9.81
N GLY A 238 1.46 7.29 -9.84
CA GLY A 238 2.05 6.29 -8.94
C GLY A 238 1.80 4.82 -9.26
N ILE A 239 1.44 4.44 -10.48
CA ILE A 239 1.15 3.05 -10.83
C ILE A 239 2.35 2.47 -11.58
N VAL A 240 2.93 1.38 -11.07
CA VAL A 240 3.93 0.59 -11.80
C VAL A 240 3.32 -0.76 -12.17
N ARG A 241 3.30 -1.09 -13.46
CA ARG A 241 2.75 -2.34 -13.99
C ARG A 241 3.83 -3.16 -14.65
N TYR A 242 3.85 -4.44 -14.32
CA TYR A 242 4.65 -5.48 -14.97
C TYR A 242 3.70 -6.43 -15.69
N ARG A 243 3.98 -6.75 -16.95
CA ARG A 243 3.23 -7.76 -17.70
C ARG A 243 4.21 -8.68 -18.42
N GLY A 244 4.02 -9.98 -18.22
CA GLY A 244 4.76 -11.02 -18.92
C GLY A 244 3.79 -12.02 -19.54
N GLU A 245 4.05 -12.37 -20.79
CA GLU A 245 3.23 -13.33 -21.54
C GLU A 245 4.10 -14.49 -22.01
N ARG A 246 3.68 -15.73 -21.73
CA ARG A 246 4.38 -16.93 -22.18
C ARG A 246 3.39 -17.92 -22.78
N GLY A 247 3.33 -17.97 -24.11
CA GLY A 247 2.27 -18.69 -24.82
C GLY A 247 0.89 -18.16 -24.41
N ASP A 248 -0.04 -19.05 -24.05
CA ASP A 248 -1.39 -18.68 -23.59
C ASP A 248 -1.44 -18.14 -22.15
N SER A 249 -0.32 -18.15 -21.42
CA SER A 249 -0.27 -17.76 -20.01
C SER A 249 0.14 -16.30 -19.86
N VAL A 250 -0.77 -15.49 -19.33
CA VAL A 250 -0.50 -14.10 -18.94
C VAL A 250 -0.29 -14.03 -17.42
N THR A 251 0.76 -13.34 -17.00
CA THR A 251 1.02 -12.94 -15.62
C THR A 251 1.29 -11.45 -15.57
N GLY A 252 0.78 -10.77 -14.56
CA GLY A 252 1.14 -9.40 -14.33
C GLY A 252 1.02 -8.98 -12.89
N THR A 253 1.58 -7.81 -12.61
CA THR A 253 1.58 -7.18 -11.30
C THR A 253 1.34 -5.69 -11.50
N ALA A 254 0.34 -5.14 -10.82
CA ALA A 254 0.13 -3.71 -10.69
C ALA A 254 0.44 -3.27 -9.25
N LEU A 255 1.19 -2.19 -9.15
CA LEU A 255 1.70 -1.64 -7.92
C LEU A 255 1.18 -0.21 -7.82
N HIS A 256 0.09 -0.02 -7.09
CA HIS A 256 -0.48 1.30 -6.92
C HIS A 256 0.17 1.97 -5.71
N CYS A 257 1.02 2.95 -5.99
CA CYS A 257 1.70 3.76 -4.99
C CYS A 257 0.84 5.00 -4.74
N MET A 258 0.39 5.17 -3.50
CA MET A 258 -0.38 6.32 -3.07
C MET A 258 0.43 7.17 -2.08
N PRO A 259 0.51 8.48 -2.28
CA PRO A 259 1.16 9.40 -1.34
C PRO A 259 0.26 9.65 -0.13
N LEU A 260 0.54 9.02 1.01
CA LEU A 260 -0.18 9.33 2.25
C LEU A 260 0.21 10.71 2.80
N GLY A 261 1.46 11.11 2.61
CA GLY A 261 2.03 12.35 3.14
C GLY A 261 3.55 12.35 3.04
N LYS A 262 4.21 13.39 3.57
CA LYS A 262 5.68 13.47 3.54
C LYS A 262 6.31 12.31 4.31
N GLY A 263 7.12 11.56 3.60
CA GLY A 263 7.72 10.28 3.92
C GLY A 263 6.76 9.23 4.47
N LYS A 264 5.55 9.20 3.92
CA LYS A 264 4.57 8.15 4.15
C LYS A 264 3.86 7.81 2.86
N SER A 265 3.85 6.54 2.50
CA SER A 265 3.19 6.06 1.29
C SER A 265 2.37 4.80 1.59
N ARG A 266 1.46 4.46 0.67
CA ARG A 266 0.75 3.18 0.66
C ARG A 266 1.01 2.48 -0.66
N LEU A 267 1.27 1.18 -0.59
CA LEU A 267 1.25 0.30 -1.74
C LEU A 267 -0.01 -0.55 -1.70
N LEU A 268 -0.82 -0.51 -2.77
CA LEU A 268 -1.75 -1.59 -3.08
C LEU A 268 -1.09 -2.49 -4.12
N PHE A 269 -0.62 -3.65 -3.65
CA PHE A 269 -0.04 -4.69 -4.50
C PHE A 269 -1.15 -5.55 -5.07
N ARG A 270 -1.16 -5.73 -6.40
CA ARG A 270 -2.04 -6.67 -7.09
C ARG A 270 -1.24 -7.50 -8.07
N SER A 271 -1.22 -8.81 -7.87
CA SER A 271 -0.73 -9.75 -8.88
C SER A 271 -1.88 -10.54 -9.47
N TYR A 272 -1.84 -10.77 -10.78
CA TYR A 272 -2.84 -11.51 -11.51
C TYR A 272 -2.19 -12.53 -12.45
N PHE A 273 -2.81 -13.70 -12.58
CA PHE A 273 -2.32 -14.77 -13.42
C PHE A 273 -3.46 -15.54 -14.06
N SER A 274 -3.30 -15.87 -15.33
CA SER A 274 -4.32 -16.59 -16.10
C SER A 274 -4.61 -17.97 -15.49
N LYS A 275 -5.90 -18.37 -15.46
CA LYS A 275 -6.36 -19.64 -14.88
C LYS A 275 -5.87 -20.90 -15.61
N LYS A 276 -5.30 -20.74 -16.81
CA LYS A 276 -4.66 -21.81 -17.60
C LYS A 276 -3.21 -22.11 -17.16
N GLY A 277 -2.64 -21.34 -16.22
CA GLY A 277 -1.36 -21.65 -15.55
C GLY A 277 -1.47 -22.83 -14.54
N PRO A 278 -0.39 -23.18 -13.82
CA PRO A 278 0.22 -24.52 -13.68
C PRO A 278 -0.72 -25.66 -13.25
N ASN A 279 -0.23 -26.91 -13.32
CA ASN A 279 -0.89 -28.17 -12.91
C ASN A 279 -2.05 -27.97 -11.89
N ARG A 280 -3.22 -28.56 -12.17
CA ARG A 280 -4.42 -28.55 -11.30
C ARG A 280 -4.11 -28.72 -9.81
N LEU A 281 -3.14 -29.56 -9.46
CA LEU A 281 -2.69 -29.79 -8.08
C LEU A 281 -2.08 -28.54 -7.44
N PHE A 282 -1.23 -27.80 -8.16
CA PHE A 282 -0.66 -26.52 -7.70
C PHE A 282 -1.75 -25.48 -7.45
N ARG A 283 -2.75 -25.41 -8.33
CA ARG A 283 -3.91 -24.50 -8.18
C ARG A 283 -4.75 -24.78 -6.94
N ILE A 284 -4.91 -26.06 -6.58
CA ILE A 284 -5.62 -26.50 -5.37
C ILE A 284 -4.81 -26.11 -4.13
N LEU A 285 -3.51 -26.44 -4.11
CA LEU A 285 -2.63 -26.12 -2.98
C LEU A 285 -2.56 -24.60 -2.71
N LEU A 286 -2.50 -23.79 -3.76
CA LEU A 286 -2.51 -22.33 -3.64
C LEU A 286 -3.84 -21.79 -3.10
N SER A 287 -4.98 -22.40 -3.48
CA SER A 287 -6.30 -22.01 -2.96
C SER A 287 -6.54 -22.42 -1.51
N LEU A 288 -5.81 -23.41 -0.99
CA LEU A 288 -5.91 -23.83 0.40
C LEU A 288 -5.14 -22.90 1.35
N LYS A 289 -4.14 -22.15 0.86
CA LYS A 289 -3.41 -21.17 1.69
C LYS A 289 -4.32 -19.98 2.05
N PRO A 290 -4.60 -19.72 3.33
CA PRO A 290 -5.39 -18.56 3.75
C PRO A 290 -4.79 -17.25 3.22
N HIS A 291 -5.65 -16.28 2.90
CA HIS A 291 -5.23 -14.99 2.35
C HIS A 291 -4.19 -14.27 3.23
N TRP A 292 -4.46 -14.20 4.53
CA TRP A 292 -3.55 -13.59 5.52
C TRP A 292 -2.17 -14.26 5.57
N LEU A 293 -2.07 -15.56 5.30
CA LEU A 293 -0.79 -16.29 5.35
C LEU A 293 0.08 -15.93 4.14
N ARG A 294 -0.54 -15.74 2.96
CA ARG A 294 0.15 -15.25 1.77
C ARG A 294 0.67 -13.83 2.00
N HIS A 295 -0.14 -12.98 2.63
CA HIS A 295 0.22 -11.59 2.99
C HIS A 295 1.49 -11.50 3.84
N LEU A 296 1.67 -12.41 4.81
CA LEU A 296 2.88 -12.43 5.63
C LEU A 296 4.15 -12.58 4.81
N ASN A 297 4.10 -13.26 3.67
CA ASN A 297 5.25 -13.39 2.80
C ASN A 297 5.49 -12.10 1.99
N SER A 298 4.45 -11.48 1.45
CA SER A 298 4.54 -10.18 0.78
C SER A 298 5.09 -9.07 1.71
N CYS A 299 4.67 -9.05 2.99
CA CYS A 299 5.24 -8.13 3.97
C CYS A 299 6.76 -8.30 4.12
N LYS A 300 7.27 -9.53 4.09
CA LYS A 300 8.70 -9.82 4.32
C LYS A 300 9.57 -9.26 3.21
N VAL A 301 9.12 -9.35 1.97
CA VAL A 301 9.83 -8.82 0.80
C VAL A 301 10.07 -7.33 0.99
N LEU A 302 9.00 -6.54 1.16
CA LEU A 302 9.11 -5.08 1.31
C LEU A 302 9.80 -4.64 2.62
N GLU A 303 9.80 -5.49 3.64
CA GLU A 303 10.55 -5.23 4.86
C GLU A 303 12.06 -5.33 4.69
N GLN A 304 12.55 -6.07 3.69
CA GLN A 304 13.97 -6.15 3.40
C GLN A 304 14.49 -4.85 2.79
N ASP A 305 13.64 -4.10 2.08
CA ASP A 305 14.01 -2.81 1.48
C ASP A 305 13.89 -1.65 2.46
N LEU A 306 13.00 -1.78 3.45
CA LEU A 306 12.60 -0.70 4.34
C LEU A 306 13.76 0.12 4.91
N GLY A 307 14.76 -0.54 5.49
CA GLY A 307 15.93 0.13 6.07
C GLY A 307 16.80 0.82 5.03
N LEU A 308 16.91 0.23 3.84
CA LEU A 308 17.70 0.78 2.73
C LEU A 308 17.03 2.04 2.19
N ILE A 309 15.75 1.96 1.84
CA ILE A 309 15.03 3.07 1.20
C ILE A 309 14.87 4.26 2.16
N THR A 310 14.51 4.01 3.41
CA THR A 310 14.43 5.09 4.43
C THR A 310 15.78 5.77 4.65
N SER A 311 16.88 5.00 4.69
CA SER A 311 18.23 5.59 4.83
C SER A 311 18.64 6.43 3.61
N GLN A 312 18.21 6.04 2.41
CA GLN A 312 18.49 6.80 1.18
C GLN A 312 17.69 8.12 1.14
N GLU A 313 16.40 8.08 1.48
CA GLU A 313 15.56 9.27 1.61
C GLU A 313 16.18 10.26 2.60
N ASP A 314 16.62 9.77 3.77
CA ASP A 314 17.23 10.59 4.81
C ASP A 314 18.57 11.20 4.40
N TYR A 315 19.43 10.40 3.77
CA TYR A 315 20.70 10.88 3.27
C TYR A 315 20.47 12.01 2.28
N LEU A 316 19.57 11.81 1.31
CA LEU A 316 19.28 12.82 0.30
C LEU A 316 18.60 14.06 0.91
N ALA A 317 17.78 13.91 1.94
CA ALA A 317 17.18 15.03 2.66
C ALA A 317 18.16 15.83 3.54
N SER A 318 19.38 15.30 3.78
CA SER A 318 20.35 15.95 4.64
C SER A 318 20.89 17.26 4.02
N PRO A 319 21.22 18.30 4.83
CA PRO A 319 21.68 19.59 4.32
C PRO A 319 22.93 19.53 3.43
N GLY A 320 23.75 18.50 3.58
CA GLY A 320 25.00 18.31 2.81
C GLY A 320 24.84 17.56 1.49
N ALA A 321 23.69 16.91 1.27
CA ALA A 321 23.50 16.08 0.08
C ALA A 321 23.35 16.91 -1.19
N ARG A 322 23.92 16.39 -2.28
CA ARG A 322 23.75 16.95 -3.63
C ARG A 322 22.55 16.29 -4.31
N ALA A 323 22.23 16.76 -5.52
CA ALA A 323 21.23 16.10 -6.35
C ALA A 323 21.63 14.66 -6.62
N MET A 324 20.64 13.79 -6.83
CA MET A 324 20.85 12.35 -7.00
C MET A 324 21.82 12.03 -8.14
N ALA A 325 21.83 12.82 -9.22
CA ALA A 325 22.78 12.73 -10.33
C ALA A 325 24.28 12.86 -9.92
N HIS A 326 24.58 13.43 -8.76
CA HIS A 326 25.93 13.55 -8.21
C HIS A 326 26.26 12.51 -7.13
N GLU A 327 25.26 12.04 -6.40
CA GLU A 327 25.42 11.08 -5.30
C GLU A 327 25.39 9.63 -5.79
N CYS A 328 24.69 9.36 -6.90
CA CYS A 328 24.46 8.02 -7.43
C CYS A 328 25.18 7.79 -8.76
N LEU A 329 25.66 6.55 -8.96
CA LEU A 329 26.26 6.09 -10.21
C LEU A 329 25.32 5.04 -10.86
N PRO A 330 24.37 5.44 -11.73
CA PRO A 330 23.47 4.51 -12.37
C PRO A 330 24.20 3.72 -13.47
N LEU A 331 23.83 2.45 -13.64
CA LEU A 331 24.30 1.61 -14.72
C LEU A 331 23.16 1.39 -15.72
N ALA A 332 23.46 1.50 -17.02
CA ALA A 332 22.48 1.24 -18.08
C ALA A 332 21.93 -0.20 -18.04
N SER A 333 22.68 -1.14 -17.48
CA SER A 333 22.32 -2.55 -17.33
C SER A 333 21.50 -2.87 -16.08
N SER A 334 21.12 -1.88 -15.26
CA SER A 334 20.25 -2.08 -14.09
C SER A 334 19.27 -0.93 -13.84
N ASP A 335 19.66 0.31 -14.09
CA ASP A 335 18.98 1.49 -13.51
C ASP A 335 18.18 2.31 -14.53
N ALA A 336 17.90 1.76 -15.73
CA ALA A 336 17.29 2.53 -16.81
C ALA A 336 15.91 3.12 -16.43
N PHE A 337 15.05 2.32 -15.80
CA PHE A 337 13.73 2.78 -15.34
C PHE A 337 13.80 3.75 -14.16
N VAL A 338 14.74 3.53 -13.23
CA VAL A 338 15.01 4.42 -12.09
C VAL A 338 15.39 5.82 -12.59
N VAL A 339 16.35 5.89 -13.52
CA VAL A 339 16.80 7.16 -14.12
C VAL A 339 15.66 7.81 -14.92
N ALA A 340 14.88 7.03 -15.67
CA ALA A 340 13.73 7.52 -16.43
C ALA A 340 12.68 8.18 -15.50
N TYR A 341 12.35 7.50 -14.41
CA TYR A 341 11.40 7.99 -13.41
C TYR A 341 11.87 9.29 -12.74
N ARG A 342 13.13 9.36 -12.30
CA ARG A 342 13.68 10.57 -11.66
C ARG A 342 13.80 11.75 -12.61
N LYS A 343 14.08 11.51 -13.89
CA LYS A 343 14.02 12.55 -14.94
C LYS A 343 12.60 13.02 -15.22
N TRP A 344 11.62 12.11 -15.18
CA TRP A 344 10.20 12.48 -15.27
C TRP A 344 9.81 13.38 -14.08
N LEU A 345 10.23 13.04 -12.85
CA LEU A 345 10.01 13.90 -11.68
C LEU A 345 10.66 15.28 -11.81
N ASP A 346 11.85 15.41 -12.40
CA ASP A 346 12.42 16.74 -12.70
C ASP A 346 11.54 17.57 -13.63
N ALA A 347 10.83 16.93 -14.56
CA ALA A 347 10.01 17.61 -15.57
C ALA A 347 8.63 18.03 -15.07
N VAL A 348 8.05 17.27 -14.12
CA VAL A 348 6.65 17.48 -13.70
C VAL A 348 6.46 17.70 -12.20
N GLY A 349 7.52 17.53 -11.41
CA GLY A 349 7.43 17.42 -9.95
C GLY A 349 7.14 18.71 -9.20
N GLU A 350 7.21 19.88 -9.84
CA GLU A 350 7.04 21.19 -9.19
C GLU A 350 5.70 21.34 -8.46
N THR A 351 4.65 20.68 -8.94
CA THR A 351 3.29 20.74 -8.39
C THR A 351 3.01 19.69 -7.32
N LEU A 352 3.97 18.81 -7.01
CA LEU A 352 3.82 17.84 -5.94
C LEU A 352 3.86 18.57 -4.58
N PRO A 353 2.88 18.36 -3.68
CA PRO A 353 2.74 19.15 -2.46
C PRO A 353 3.95 19.22 -1.51
N TYR A 354 4.87 18.26 -1.53
CA TYR A 354 6.06 18.24 -0.66
C TYR A 354 7.40 18.27 -1.40
N ALA A 355 7.41 18.70 -2.67
CA ALA A 355 8.57 18.81 -3.58
C ALA A 355 9.38 17.49 -3.72
N PRO A 356 9.32 16.81 -4.88
CA PRO A 356 9.96 15.52 -5.04
C PRO A 356 11.47 15.68 -5.18
N VAL A 357 12.18 14.60 -4.87
CA VAL A 357 13.58 14.44 -5.27
C VAL A 357 13.61 13.88 -6.69
N GLY A 358 13.92 14.70 -7.69
CA GLY A 358 14.16 14.24 -9.06
C GLY A 358 15.63 13.89 -9.31
N TRP A 359 16.03 13.80 -10.59
CA TRP A 359 17.39 13.43 -10.98
C TRP A 359 18.39 14.58 -10.73
N LYS A 360 18.01 15.79 -11.11
CA LYS A 360 18.81 17.03 -10.95
C LYS A 360 18.25 17.96 -9.89
N THR A 361 16.98 17.84 -9.56
CA THR A 361 16.34 18.64 -8.51
C THR A 361 16.80 18.21 -7.12
N LYS A 362 17.01 19.18 -6.24
CA LYS A 362 17.39 18.92 -4.84
C LYS A 362 16.14 18.76 -3.98
N PRO A 363 16.18 17.92 -2.93
CA PRO A 363 15.17 17.97 -1.89
C PRO A 363 15.09 19.36 -1.28
N VAL A 364 13.87 19.80 -0.95
CA VAL A 364 13.67 20.98 -0.11
C VAL A 364 14.21 20.63 1.28
N ALA A 365 15.23 21.39 1.72
CA ALA A 365 15.84 21.21 3.03
C ALA A 365 14.76 21.16 4.12
N ALA A 366 14.83 20.17 5.01
CA ALA A 366 13.99 20.15 6.20
C ALA A 366 14.28 21.43 7.00
N THR A 367 13.28 22.31 7.13
CA THR A 367 13.38 23.49 7.99
C THR A 367 13.58 23.04 9.43
N ASP A 368 14.75 23.40 9.98
CA ASP A 368 15.17 23.40 11.38
C ASP A 368 14.49 22.39 12.32
N GLY A 369 15.07 21.20 12.38
CA GLY A 369 14.72 20.15 13.35
C GLY A 369 15.67 18.96 13.34
N VAL A 370 16.96 19.17 13.03
CA VAL A 370 17.99 18.12 12.90
C VAL A 370 18.57 17.75 14.28
N ALA A 371 17.72 17.62 15.28
CA ALA A 371 18.09 16.96 16.52
C ALA A 371 17.51 15.55 16.46
N ASP A 372 18.38 14.58 16.11
CA ASP A 372 18.20 13.14 16.28
C ASP A 372 17.70 12.32 15.06
N HIS A 373 18.38 12.42 13.91
CA HIS A 373 18.14 11.58 12.70
C HIS A 373 18.15 10.07 13.02
N VAL A 374 18.98 9.61 13.97
CA VAL A 374 19.05 8.21 14.39
C VAL A 374 17.79 7.79 15.17
N SER A 375 17.25 8.66 16.02
CA SER A 375 15.99 8.46 16.73
C SER A 375 14.77 8.51 15.79
N TRP A 376 14.83 9.36 14.76
CA TRP A 376 13.77 9.51 13.76
C TRP A 376 13.69 8.32 12.78
N LEU A 377 14.83 7.84 12.25
CA LEU A 377 14.91 6.57 11.51
C LEU A 377 14.43 5.40 12.35
N ALA A 378 14.86 5.34 13.61
CA ALA A 378 14.42 4.33 14.54
C ALA A 378 12.90 4.40 14.79
N HIS A 379 12.27 5.58 14.81
CA HIS A 379 10.83 5.72 15.00
C HIS A 379 10.03 5.30 13.74
N ARG A 380 10.49 5.66 12.54
CA ARG A 380 9.81 5.32 11.27
C ARG A 380 9.82 3.83 10.95
N VAL A 381 10.99 3.20 11.08
CA VAL A 381 11.23 1.79 10.76
C VAL A 381 10.63 0.83 11.81
N ARG A 382 10.33 1.34 13.03
CA ARG A 382 9.69 0.56 14.10
C ARG A 382 8.18 0.36 13.94
N THR A 383 7.56 0.89 12.88
CA THR A 383 6.13 0.64 12.63
C THR A 383 5.90 -0.85 12.38
N SER A 384 5.12 -1.45 13.28
CA SER A 384 4.86 -2.89 13.29
C SER A 384 4.10 -3.31 12.02
N ARG A 385 4.12 -4.60 11.67
CA ARG A 385 3.22 -5.10 10.60
C ARG A 385 1.75 -4.88 10.96
N LEU A 386 1.43 -4.84 12.25
CA LEU A 386 0.10 -4.52 12.75
C LEU A 386 -0.33 -3.14 12.25
N ASP A 387 0.54 -2.14 12.39
CA ASP A 387 0.27 -0.77 11.98
C ASP A 387 0.30 -0.61 10.45
N ARG A 388 1.31 -1.20 9.79
CA ARG A 388 1.53 -1.02 8.35
C ARG A 388 0.59 -1.82 7.47
N HIS A 389 0.09 -2.96 7.94
CA HIS A 389 -0.70 -3.87 7.11
C HIS A 389 -1.98 -4.32 7.79
N VAL A 390 -1.88 -4.87 9.01
CA VAL A 390 -3.03 -5.58 9.60
C VAL A 390 -4.21 -4.67 9.80
N LYS A 391 -3.99 -3.46 10.35
CA LYS A 391 -5.07 -2.49 10.57
C LYS A 391 -5.81 -2.08 9.30
N ILE A 392 -5.17 -2.14 8.14
CA ILE A 392 -5.74 -1.70 6.86
C ILE A 392 -6.20 -2.86 5.97
N CYS A 393 -5.92 -4.11 6.33
CA CYS A 393 -6.29 -5.31 5.58
C CYS A 393 -7.33 -6.16 6.33
N GLN A 394 -8.58 -6.14 5.87
CA GLN A 394 -9.69 -6.86 6.51
C GLN A 394 -9.39 -8.37 6.69
N PRO A 395 -8.92 -9.13 5.68
CA PRO A 395 -8.60 -10.55 5.87
C PRO A 395 -7.64 -10.84 7.02
N THR A 396 -6.67 -9.96 7.27
CA THR A 396 -5.74 -10.09 8.40
C THR A 396 -6.33 -9.62 9.72
N ARG A 397 -7.15 -8.55 9.74
CA ARG A 397 -7.92 -8.15 10.93
C ARG A 397 -8.81 -9.28 11.41
N ASP A 398 -9.55 -9.91 10.49
CA ASP A 398 -10.46 -11.01 10.77
C ASP A 398 -9.71 -12.26 11.25
N ALA A 399 -8.53 -12.53 10.68
CA ALA A 399 -7.66 -13.60 11.15
C ALA A 399 -7.19 -13.32 12.59
N LEU A 400 -6.73 -12.10 12.88
CA LEU A 400 -6.30 -11.70 14.22
C LEU A 400 -7.44 -11.76 15.24
N ALA A 401 -8.61 -11.24 14.90
CA ALA A 401 -9.79 -11.28 15.75
C ALA A 401 -10.24 -12.73 16.05
N ARG A 402 -10.25 -13.61 15.04
CA ARG A 402 -10.55 -15.04 15.24
C ARG A 402 -9.54 -15.71 16.15
N THR A 403 -8.24 -15.47 15.94
CA THR A 403 -7.19 -16.02 16.80
C THR A 403 -7.36 -15.57 18.25
N ARG A 404 -7.70 -14.30 18.49
CA ARG A 404 -7.99 -13.77 19.84
C ARG A 404 -9.20 -14.47 20.48
N ARG A 405 -10.31 -14.63 19.75
CA ARG A 405 -11.50 -15.34 20.26
C ARG A 405 -11.21 -16.80 20.61
N VAL A 406 -10.46 -17.51 19.76
CA VAL A 406 -10.07 -18.90 20.02
C VAL A 406 -9.20 -19.00 21.28
N ARG A 407 -8.26 -18.06 21.46
CA ARG A 407 -7.47 -17.96 22.70
C ARG A 407 -8.37 -17.74 23.91
N ASP A 408 -9.26 -16.76 23.85
CA ASP A 408 -10.13 -16.41 24.99
C ASP A 408 -11.06 -17.57 25.35
N ALA A 409 -11.60 -18.27 24.35
CA ALA A 409 -12.39 -19.49 24.55
C ALA A 409 -11.57 -20.63 25.16
N ALA A 410 -10.32 -20.83 24.71
CA ALA A 410 -9.43 -21.85 25.27
C ALA A 410 -9.05 -21.55 26.73
N ILE A 411 -8.79 -20.28 27.06
CA ILE A 411 -8.53 -19.83 28.44
C ILE A 411 -9.78 -20.04 29.30
N ALA A 412 -10.96 -19.64 28.82
CA ALA A 412 -12.21 -19.85 29.54
C ALA A 412 -12.50 -21.34 29.77
N ALA A 413 -12.29 -22.19 28.76
CA ALA A 413 -12.44 -23.63 28.89
C ALA A 413 -11.48 -24.23 29.93
N ALA A 414 -10.23 -23.76 29.97
CA ALA A 414 -9.26 -24.15 30.99
C ALA A 414 -9.71 -23.76 32.41
N PHE A 415 -10.26 -22.56 32.60
CA PHE A 415 -10.84 -22.13 33.88
C PHE A 415 -12.07 -22.95 34.28
N CYS A 416 -12.97 -23.25 33.33
CA CYS A 416 -14.14 -24.09 33.58
C CYS A 416 -13.72 -25.51 34.01
N LEU A 417 -12.77 -26.12 33.30
CA LEU A 417 -12.26 -27.47 33.63
C LEU A 417 -11.59 -27.50 35.01
N LEU A 418 -10.86 -26.45 35.38
CA LEU A 418 -10.25 -26.35 36.70
C LEU A 418 -11.31 -26.20 37.79
N SER A 419 -12.35 -25.38 37.54
CA SER A 419 -13.44 -25.13 38.49
C SER A 419 -14.35 -26.34 38.67
N THR A 420 -14.60 -27.12 37.62
CA THR A 420 -15.36 -28.38 37.76
C THR A 420 -14.53 -29.43 38.50
N ALA A 421 -13.22 -29.52 38.24
CA ALA A 421 -12.36 -30.44 38.97
C ALA A 421 -12.34 -30.17 40.49
N THR A 422 -12.36 -28.90 40.92
CA THR A 422 -12.42 -28.55 42.34
C THR A 422 -13.79 -28.85 42.98
N LEU A 423 -14.86 -28.91 42.19
CA LEU A 423 -16.22 -29.18 42.68
C LEU A 423 -16.54 -30.68 42.79
N PHE A 424 -15.95 -31.52 41.94
CA PHE A 424 -16.38 -32.93 41.80
C PHE A 424 -15.41 -33.97 42.37
N ASP A 425 -14.09 -33.70 42.52
CA ASP A 425 -13.19 -34.56 43.32
C ASP A 425 -11.75 -34.02 43.45
N ALA A 426 -11.21 -33.93 44.67
CA ALA A 426 -9.88 -33.34 44.95
C ALA A 426 -8.70 -34.10 44.28
N TRP A 427 -8.88 -35.40 43.98
CA TRP A 427 -7.84 -36.24 43.37
C TRP A 427 -7.68 -36.01 41.86
N LEU A 428 -8.69 -35.47 41.18
CA LEU A 428 -8.63 -35.13 39.75
C LEU A 428 -7.98 -33.77 39.50
N VAL A 429 -7.99 -32.88 40.51
CA VAL A 429 -7.47 -31.51 40.45
C VAL A 429 -6.04 -31.40 39.90
N PRO A 430 -5.06 -32.24 40.30
CA PRO A 430 -3.70 -32.12 39.78
C PRO A 430 -3.61 -32.44 38.28
N ALA A 431 -4.28 -33.48 37.82
CA ALA A 431 -4.26 -33.90 36.41
C ALA A 431 -5.00 -32.90 35.50
N THR A 432 -6.15 -32.40 35.94
CA THR A 432 -6.91 -31.37 35.22
C THR A 432 -6.20 -30.03 35.22
N ALA A 433 -5.50 -29.65 36.31
CA ALA A 433 -4.69 -28.44 36.37
C ALA A 433 -3.51 -28.49 35.39
N VAL A 434 -2.83 -29.64 35.28
CA VAL A 434 -1.75 -29.84 34.29
C VAL A 434 -2.31 -29.75 32.87
N GLY A 435 -3.43 -30.41 32.57
CA GLY A 435 -4.09 -30.34 31.26
C GLY A 435 -4.52 -28.92 30.89
N ALA A 436 -5.17 -28.20 31.81
CA ALA A 436 -5.59 -26.82 31.64
C ALA A 436 -4.39 -25.88 31.42
N ALA A 437 -3.31 -26.04 32.19
CA ALA A 437 -2.07 -25.28 32.03
C ALA A 437 -1.37 -25.57 30.70
N MET A 438 -1.39 -26.82 30.22
CA MET A 438 -0.85 -27.18 28.91
C MET A 438 -1.67 -26.56 27.78
N VAL A 439 -3.01 -26.63 27.83
CA VAL A 439 -3.88 -26.00 26.82
C VAL A 439 -3.66 -24.49 26.80
N ALA A 440 -3.72 -23.82 27.96
CA ALA A 440 -3.46 -22.39 28.06
C ALA A 440 -2.05 -22.02 27.57
N GLY A 441 -1.03 -22.80 27.95
CA GLY A 441 0.36 -22.61 27.53
C GLY A 441 0.57 -22.79 26.02
N ILE A 442 -0.08 -23.79 25.41
CA ILE A 442 -0.05 -24.01 23.96
C ILE A 442 -0.80 -22.87 23.24
N SER A 443 -1.98 -22.49 23.70
CA SER A 443 -2.75 -21.37 23.14
C SER A 443 -1.97 -20.06 23.21
N LEU A 444 -1.33 -19.74 24.34
CA LEU A 444 -0.45 -18.58 24.49
C LEU A 444 0.80 -18.67 23.61
N ARG A 445 1.39 -19.86 23.43
CA ARG A 445 2.52 -20.06 22.51
C ARG A 445 2.13 -19.90 21.05
N LEU A 446 0.99 -20.44 20.64
CA LEU A 446 0.44 -20.32 19.29
C LEU A 446 0.08 -18.86 19.01
N GLU A 447 -0.55 -18.17 19.96
CA GLU A 447 -0.79 -16.75 19.91
C GLU A 447 0.54 -15.99 19.78
N ARG A 448 1.50 -16.17 20.67
CA ARG A 448 2.80 -15.49 20.58
C ARG A 448 3.53 -15.83 19.28
N ALA A 449 3.38 -17.02 18.71
CA ALA A 449 3.93 -17.36 17.40
C ALA A 449 3.20 -16.62 16.27
N PHE A 450 1.88 -16.54 16.33
CA PHE A 450 1.03 -15.78 15.41
C PHE A 450 1.34 -14.29 15.48
N TYR A 451 1.27 -13.68 16.66
CA TYR A 451 1.61 -12.28 16.91
C TYR A 451 3.05 -11.95 16.59
N ARG A 452 4.03 -12.84 16.82
CA ARG A 452 5.41 -12.58 16.34
C ARG A 452 5.48 -12.35 14.84
N ASN A 453 4.55 -12.91 14.06
CA ASN A 453 4.46 -12.64 12.62
C ASN A 453 3.69 -11.35 12.28
N PHE A 454 2.95 -10.75 13.22
CA PHE A 454 2.20 -9.50 13.03
C PHE A 454 2.76 -8.28 13.78
N ASP A 455 3.56 -8.46 14.84
CA ASP A 455 4.11 -7.36 15.64
C ASP A 455 5.57 -7.09 15.35
N ARG A 456 6.40 -8.14 15.19
CA ARG A 456 7.85 -7.96 15.17
C ARG A 456 8.42 -7.80 13.77
N HIS A 457 8.92 -6.60 13.50
CA HIS A 457 10.07 -6.39 12.64
C HIS A 457 11.30 -7.02 13.34
N LYS A 458 11.92 -8.05 12.75
CA LYS A 458 13.25 -8.47 13.18
C LYS A 458 14.26 -7.61 12.41
N TRP A 459 14.45 -6.37 12.85
CA TRP A 459 15.60 -5.60 12.39
C TRP A 459 16.85 -6.37 12.83
N ARG A 460 17.62 -6.86 11.85
CA ARG A 460 19.01 -7.24 12.09
C ARG A 460 19.81 -6.01 11.66
N PRO A 461 20.50 -5.31 12.58
CA PRO A 461 21.57 -4.41 12.15
C PRO A 461 22.51 -5.24 11.27
N TYR A 462 22.72 -4.80 10.05
CA TYR A 462 23.92 -5.18 9.31
C TYR A 462 25.04 -4.24 9.71
#